data_AF-A0A7C1BPE9-F1
#
_entry.id   AF-A0A7C1BPE9-F1
#
_cell.length_a   1.000
_cell.length_b   1.000
_cell.length_c   1.000
_cell.angle_alpha   90.00
_cell.angle_beta   90.00
_cell.angle_gamma   90.00
#
_symmetry.space_group_name_H-M   'P 1'
#
loop_
_entity.id
_entity.type
_entity.pdbx_description
1 polymer ?
#
loop_
_entity_poly.entity_id
_entity_poly.type
_entity_poly.pdbx_seq_one_letter_code
_entity_poly.pdbx_strand_id
1 'polypeptide(L)'
;MNLRSLVPFIVSLGGVLSDYVTTTIGLSLGFRETHPYYSPIYALLIFWGCLTVLHLTLPKGWVWRLNIHIIALLSYLGAVNNLLVLLPYLLSI
;
A
#
# COMPACT_ATOMS: atom_id res chain seq x y z
N MET A 1 -14.04 18.33 5.78
CA MET A 1 -12.58 18.02 5.75
C MET A 1 -11.92 18.87 4.69
N ASN A 2 -10.74 19.43 4.97
CA ASN A 2 -10.01 20.26 4.00
C ASN A 2 -9.34 19.34 2.97
N LEU A 3 -9.44 19.62 1.66
CA LEU A 3 -8.95 18.72 0.60
C LEU A 3 -7.46 18.39 0.75
N ARG A 4 -6.66 19.35 1.22
CA ARG A 4 -5.23 19.15 1.52
C ARG A 4 -4.96 18.10 2.62
N SER A 5 -5.90 17.90 3.53
CA SER A 5 -5.77 16.88 4.59
C SER A 5 -6.07 15.46 4.11
N LEU A 6 -6.74 15.33 2.96
CA LEU A 6 -7.07 14.05 2.33
C LEU A 6 -5.99 13.55 1.37
N VAL A 7 -5.12 14.45 0.87
CA VAL A 7 -4.03 14.10 -0.05
C VAL A 7 -3.23 12.87 0.39
N PRO A 8 -2.65 12.80 1.60
CA PRO A 8 -1.87 11.63 1.98
C PRO A 8 -2.72 10.36 2.08
N PHE A 9 -4.01 10.48 2.37
CA PHE A 9 -4.92 9.35 2.40
C PHE A 9 -5.21 8.80 1.00
N ILE A 10 -5.44 9.69 0.03
CA ILE A 10 -5.62 9.33 -1.38
C ILE A 10 -4.33 8.72 -1.95
N VAL A 11 -3.18 9.32 -1.64
CA VAL A 11 -1.86 8.79 -2.04
C VAL A 11 -1.66 7.39 -1.45
N SER A 12 -1.95 7.19 -0.17
CA SER A 12 -1.82 5.88 0.47
C SER A 12 -2.74 4.83 -0.17
N LEU A 13 -3.97 5.21 -0.56
CA LEU A 13 -4.89 4.30 -1.23
C LEU A 13 -4.33 3.85 -2.58
N GLY A 14 -3.69 4.77 -3.32
CA GLY A 14 -3.00 4.43 -4.57
C GLY A 14 -1.89 3.38 -4.37
N GLY A 15 -1.07 3.51 -3.34
CA GLY A 15 0.00 2.56 -3.03
C GLY A 15 -0.55 1.18 -2.67
N VAL A 16 -1.54 1.13 -1.78
CA VAL A 16 -2.16 -0.15 -1.35
C VAL A 16 -2.91 -0.83 -2.50
N LEU A 17 -3.61 -0.08 -3.36
CA LEU A 17 -4.25 -0.65 -4.55
C LEU A 17 -3.22 -1.18 -5.55
N SER A 18 -2.12 -0.46 -5.74
CA SER A 18 -1.02 -0.91 -6.61
C SER A 18 -0.38 -2.20 -6.07
N ASP A 19 -0.19 -2.30 -4.75
CA ASP A 19 0.30 -3.52 -4.09
C ASP A 19 -0.66 -4.69 -4.36
N TYR A 20 -1.95 -4.51 -4.07
CA TYR A 20 -2.99 -5.51 -4.36
C TYR A 20 -2.98 -5.97 -5.83
N VAL A 21 -2.94 -5.05 -6.79
CA VAL A 21 -2.92 -5.38 -8.22
C VAL A 21 -1.67 -6.16 -8.59
N THR A 22 -0.49 -5.71 -8.14
CA THR A 22 0.77 -6.39 -8.44
C THR A 22 0.85 -7.77 -7.80
N THR A 23 0.36 -7.94 -6.57
CA THR A 23 0.28 -9.26 -5.93
C THR A 23 -0.67 -10.20 -6.70
N THR A 24 -1.86 -9.71 -7.06
CA THR A 24 -2.84 -10.54 -7.78
C THR A 24 -2.33 -10.96 -9.16
N ILE A 25 -1.61 -10.07 -9.87
CA ILE A 25 -0.90 -10.43 -11.10
C ILE A 25 0.14 -11.52 -10.83
N GLY A 26 1.00 -11.37 -9.83
CA GLY A 26 2.00 -12.38 -9.48
C GLY A 26 1.38 -13.75 -9.17
N LEU A 27 0.34 -13.78 -8.35
CA LEU A 27 -0.39 -15.01 -8.05
C LEU A 27 -1.01 -15.65 -9.31
N SER A 28 -1.54 -14.85 -10.23
CA SER A 28 -2.11 -15.35 -11.50
C SER A 28 -1.05 -15.95 -12.44
N LEU A 29 0.20 -15.49 -12.33
CA LEU A 29 1.36 -16.01 -13.08
C LEU A 29 1.99 -17.25 -12.42
N GLY A 30 1.44 -17.71 -11.29
CA GLY A 30 1.91 -18.90 -10.59
C GLY A 30 2.97 -18.65 -9.52
N PHE A 31 3.31 -17.38 -9.23
CA PHE A 31 4.11 -17.03 -8.05
C PHE A 31 3.34 -17.34 -6.77
N ARG A 32 4.07 -17.50 -5.67
CA ARG A 32 3.49 -17.82 -4.36
C ARG A 32 4.02 -16.86 -3.31
N GLU A 33 3.13 -16.51 -2.40
CA GLU A 33 3.49 -15.77 -1.19
C GLU A 33 4.26 -16.67 -0.22
N THR A 34 5.18 -16.08 0.52
CA THR A 34 5.95 -16.78 1.56
C THR A 34 5.05 -17.33 2.66
N HIS A 35 3.97 -16.61 2.99
CA HIS A 35 3.02 -17.03 4.01
C HIS A 35 1.76 -17.66 3.37
N PRO A 36 1.43 -18.93 3.67
CA PRO A 36 0.33 -19.65 3.00
C PRO A 36 -1.08 -19.10 3.27
N TYR A 37 -1.23 -18.26 4.29
CA TYR A 37 -2.51 -17.63 4.66
C TYR A 37 -2.55 -16.14 4.30
N TYR A 38 -1.56 -15.67 3.54
CA TYR A 38 -1.58 -14.29 3.07
C TYR A 38 -2.76 -14.08 2.13
N SER A 39 -3.52 -13.01 2.38
CA SER A 39 -4.56 -12.55 1.47
C SER A 39 -4.32 -11.09 1.13
N PRO A 40 -4.18 -10.74 -0.16
CA PRO A 40 -4.01 -9.35 -0.60
C PRO A 40 -5.13 -8.44 -0.11
N ILE A 41 -6.36 -8.97 -0.01
CA ILE A 41 -7.52 -8.18 0.43
C ILE A 41 -7.46 -7.87 1.93
N TYR A 42 -6.97 -8.80 2.75
CA TYR A 42 -6.80 -8.56 4.18
C TYR A 42 -5.65 -7.60 4.45
N ALA A 43 -4.54 -7.71 3.70
CA ALA A 43 -3.44 -6.75 3.78
C ALA A 43 -3.92 -5.32 3.47
N LEU A 44 -4.71 -5.15 2.41
CA LEU A 44 -5.33 -3.88 2.04
C LEU A 44 -6.21 -3.32 3.16
N LEU A 45 -7.14 -4.13 3.68
CA LEU A 45 -8.08 -3.72 4.72
C LEU A 45 -7.37 -3.35 6.02
N ILE A 46 -6.38 -4.14 6.44
CA ILE A 46 -5.63 -3.91 7.67
C ILE A 46 -4.80 -2.62 7.54
N PHE A 47 -4.00 -2.49 6.48
CA PHE A 47 -3.13 -1.33 6.33
C PHE A 47 -3.93 -0.03 6.22
N TRP A 48 -4.92 0.00 5.32
CA TRP A 48 -5.71 1.21 5.09
C TRP A 48 -6.65 1.53 6.26
N GLY A 49 -7.20 0.50 6.91
CA GLY A 49 -8.01 0.64 8.12
C GLY A 49 -7.19 1.20 9.29
N CYS A 50 -6.01 0.65 9.55
CA CYS A 50 -5.09 1.19 10.56
C CYS A 50 -4.73 2.64 10.28
N LEU A 51 -4.42 2.99 9.02
CA LEU A 51 -4.10 4.37 8.65
C LEU A 51 -5.28 5.33 8.87
N THR A 52 -6.51 4.86 8.59
CA THR A 52 -7.73 5.62 8.85
C THR A 52 -7.90 5.88 10.34
N VAL A 53 -7.77 4.85 11.17
CA VAL A 53 -7.84 4.97 12.63
C VAL A 53 -6.77 5.93 13.15
N LEU A 54 -5.54 5.80 12.67
CA LEU A 54 -4.42 6.66 13.04
C LEU A 54 -4.68 8.13 12.67
N HIS A 55 -5.26 8.38 11.50
CA HIS A 55 -5.63 9.73 11.05
C HIS A 55 -6.77 10.36 11.85
N LEU A 56 -7.73 9.54 12.31
CA LEU A 56 -8.88 10.01 13.09
C LEU A 56 -8.50 10.27 14.56
N THR A 57 -7.54 9.54 15.10
CA THR A 57 -7.20 9.56 16.53
C THR A 57 -6.03 10.50 16.88
N LEU A 58 -5.06 10.69 15.99
CA LEU A 58 -3.87 11.50 16.30
C LEU A 58 -4.09 13.01 16.14
N PRO A 59 -3.49 13.82 17.04
CA PRO A 59 -3.53 15.27 16.95
C PRO A 59 -2.78 15.76 15.71
N LYS A 60 -3.40 16.65 14.93
CA LYS A 60 -2.93 17.12 13.61
C LYS A 60 -1.82 18.19 13.68
N GLY A 61 -0.88 18.00 14.60
CA GLY A 61 0.30 18.84 14.80
C GLY A 61 1.31 18.74 13.65
N TRP A 62 2.39 19.50 13.73
CA TRP A 62 3.43 19.51 12.70
C TRP A 62 4.09 18.14 12.48
N VAL A 63 4.34 17.40 13.54
CA VAL A 63 4.90 16.03 13.49
C VAL A 63 3.97 15.10 12.70
N TRP A 64 2.65 15.12 12.97
CA TRP A 64 1.68 14.32 12.20
C TRP A 64 1.67 14.70 10.71
N ARG A 65 1.71 16.01 10.40
CA ARG A 65 1.70 16.49 9.02
C ARG A 65 2.91 16.02 8.20
N LEU A 66 4.08 15.90 8.79
CA LEU A 66 5.25 15.33 8.11
C LEU A 66 5.14 13.81 7.97
N ASN A 67 4.84 13.12 9.08
CA ASN A 67 4.80 11.66 9.11
C ASN A 67 3.72 11.07 8.19
N ILE A 68 2.56 11.71 8.06
CA ILE A 68 1.46 11.18 7.24
C ILE A 68 1.81 11.11 5.75
N HIS A 69 2.67 12.00 5.25
CA HIS A 69 3.15 11.94 3.86
C HIS A 69 4.15 10.81 3.66
N ILE A 70 5.05 10.60 4.63
CA ILE A 70 6.00 9.49 4.63
C ILE A 70 5.25 8.16 4.67
N ILE A 71 4.29 8.01 5.59
CA ILE A 71 3.45 6.81 5.70
C ILE A 71 2.67 6.57 4.41
N ALA A 72 2.15 7.63 3.79
CA ALA A 72 1.47 7.52 2.50
C ALA A 72 2.40 7.00 1.39
N LEU A 73 3.63 7.49 1.31
CA LEU A 73 4.60 7.00 0.31
C LEU A 73 5.08 5.57 0.60
N LEU A 74 5.24 5.21 1.88
CA LEU A 74 5.64 3.86 2.30
C LEU A 74 4.61 2.79 1.87
N SER A 75 3.34 3.15 1.67
CA SER A 75 2.33 2.23 1.14
C SER A 75 2.66 1.66 -0.24
N TYR A 76 3.56 2.29 -1.00
CA TYR A 76 4.01 1.80 -2.30
C TYR A 76 5.11 0.72 -2.21
N LEU A 77 5.69 0.47 -1.03
CA LEU A 77 6.80 -0.49 -0.92
C LEU A 77 6.40 -1.91 -1.33
N GLY A 78 5.18 -2.35 -1.00
CA GLY A 78 4.67 -3.65 -1.44
C GLY A 78 4.58 -3.73 -2.97
N ALA A 79 4.00 -2.71 -3.60
CA ALA A 79 3.92 -2.62 -5.05
C ALA A 79 5.31 -2.63 -5.72
N VAL A 80 6.27 -1.87 -5.18
CA VAL A 80 7.66 -1.84 -5.67
C VAL A 80 8.30 -3.22 -5.53
N ASN A 81 8.13 -3.89 -4.38
CA ASN A 81 8.65 -5.23 -4.16
C ASN A 81 8.09 -6.23 -5.18
N ASN A 82 6.78 -6.24 -5.39
CA ASN A 82 6.13 -7.13 -6.35
C ASN A 82 6.58 -6.83 -7.78
N LEU A 83 6.72 -5.55 -8.13
CA LEU A 83 7.27 -5.12 -9.42
C LEU A 83 8.70 -5.63 -9.64
N LEU A 84 9.58 -5.57 -8.64
CA LEU A 84 10.95 -6.08 -8.76
C LEU A 84 11.00 -7.58 -9.05
N VAL A 85 10.03 -8.36 -8.54
CA VAL A 85 9.88 -9.79 -8.83
C VAL A 85 9.27 -10.02 -10.21
N LEU A 86 8.27 -9.22 -10.59
CA LEU A 86 7.55 -9.38 -11.86
C LEU A 86 8.34 -8.88 -13.08
N LEU A 87 9.12 -7.81 -12.94
CA LEU A 87 9.78 -7.13 -14.07
C LEU A 87 10.67 -8.08 -14.90
N PRO A 88 11.56 -8.90 -14.30
CA PRO A 88 12.38 -9.83 -15.05
C PRO A 88 11.55 -10.87 -15.79
N TYR A 89 10.47 -11.35 -15.18
CA TYR A 89 9.56 -12.31 -15.79
C TYR A 89 8.83 -11.69 -17.01
N LEU A 90 8.27 -10.49 -16.86
CA LEU A 90 7.58 -9.78 -17.94
C LEU A 90 8.51 -9.40 -19.10
N LEU A 91 9.78 -9.09 -18.82
CA LEU A 91 10.79 -8.76 -19.85
C LEU A 91 11.38 -10.01 -20.54
N SER A 92 11.15 -11.20 -19.98
CA SER A 92 11.63 -12.47 -20.53
C SER A 92 10.62 -13.17 -21.45
N ILE A 93 9.39 -12.66 -21.52
CA ILE A 93 8.33 -13.07 -22.46
C ILE A 93 8.48 -12.28 -23.75
#